data_AF-A0A0L7RJR4-F1
#
_entry.id   AF-A0A0L7RJR4-F1
#
_cell.length_a   1.000
_cell.length_b   1.000
_cell.length_c   1.000
_cell.angle_alpha   90.00
_cell.angle_beta   90.00
_cell.angle_gamma   90.00
#
_symmetry.space_group_name_H-M   'P 1'
#
loop_
_entity.id
_entity.type
_entity.pdbx_description
1 polymer ?
#
loop_
_entity_poly.entity_id
_entity_poly.type
_entity_poly.pdbx_seq_one_letter_code
_entity_poly.pdbx_strand_id
1 'polypeptide(L)'
;MSGRKGRGKRKRRIDEYELRRELRKQGPRRDSSEDELVMSKVILPEHPEEIRIGGIEGGATCSTLFIIDGQGTPLTEIKGPSTNHWYIGMEETTARINAMVERGKQSIGMSESIPLDSLVVIK
;
A
#
# COMPACT_ATOMS: atom_id res chain seq x y z
N MET A 1 45.41 -28.03 46.85
CA MET A 1 44.56 -28.21 45.65
C MET A 1 43.53 -27.10 45.60
N SER A 2 43.48 -26.41 44.47
CA SER A 2 42.72 -25.20 44.16
C SER A 2 41.21 -25.45 44.02
N GLY A 3 40.38 -24.62 44.65
CA GLY A 3 38.93 -24.56 44.41
C GLY A 3 38.50 -23.18 43.92
N ARG A 4 38.46 -22.97 42.60
CA ARG A 4 38.05 -21.71 41.96
C ARG A 4 36.52 -21.62 41.99
N LYS A 5 35.94 -20.81 42.90
CA LYS A 5 34.49 -20.53 42.93
C LYS A 5 34.09 -19.70 41.71
N GLY A 6 33.41 -20.31 40.75
CA GLY A 6 32.81 -19.62 39.62
C GLY A 6 31.67 -18.69 40.06
N ARG A 7 31.81 -17.38 39.80
CA ARG A 7 30.73 -16.39 39.95
C ARG A 7 29.71 -16.61 38.83
N GLY A 8 28.56 -17.21 39.15
CA GLY A 8 27.44 -17.30 38.22
C GLY A 8 26.95 -15.90 37.82
N LYS A 9 26.97 -15.58 36.52
CA LYS A 9 26.36 -14.36 35.98
C LYS A 9 24.84 -14.47 36.17
N ARG A 10 24.30 -13.68 37.11
CA ARG A 10 22.87 -13.52 37.33
C ARG A 10 22.28 -12.86 36.07
N LYS A 11 21.58 -13.63 35.22
CA LYS A 11 20.82 -13.06 34.10
C LYS A 11 19.74 -12.16 34.69
N ARG A 12 19.89 -10.84 34.54
CA ARG A 12 18.83 -9.88 34.91
C ARG A 12 17.63 -10.18 34.02
N ARG A 13 16.44 -10.24 34.59
CA ARG A 13 15.19 -10.31 33.83
C ARG A 13 15.05 -8.96 33.12
N ILE A 14 15.40 -8.93 31.85
CA ILE A 14 15.29 -7.73 31.02
C ILE A 14 13.83 -7.61 30.63
N ASP A 15 13.22 -6.45 30.88
CA ASP A 15 11.92 -6.12 30.33
C ASP A 15 12.09 -5.89 28.82
N GLU A 16 11.46 -6.75 28.03
CA GLU A 16 11.55 -6.73 26.57
C GLU A 16 11.06 -5.38 25.99
N TYR A 17 10.10 -4.74 26.64
CA TYR A 17 9.58 -3.44 26.19
C TYR A 17 10.61 -2.33 26.35
N GLU A 18 11.35 -2.32 27.46
CA GLU A 18 12.43 -1.35 27.67
C GLU A 18 13.57 -1.58 26.69
N LEU A 19 13.95 -2.84 26.46
CA LEU A 19 15.00 -3.19 25.50
C LEU A 19 14.64 -2.72 24.08
N ARG A 20 13.39 -2.93 23.64
CA ARG A 20 12.90 -2.46 22.33
C ARG A 20 12.84 -0.93 22.23
N ARG A 21 12.62 -0.23 23.34
CA ARG A 21 12.62 1.25 23.38
C ARG A 21 14.04 1.79 23.27
N GLU A 22 15.01 1.15 23.91
CA GLU A 22 16.42 1.54 23.83
C GLU A 22 17.03 1.24 22.46
N LEU A 23 16.75 0.06 21.89
CA LEU A 23 17.19 -0.29 20.53
C LEU A 23 16.65 0.67 19.47
N ARG A 24 15.43 1.18 19.65
CA ARG A 24 14.86 2.22 18.76
C ARG A 24 15.60 3.56 18.89
N LYS A 25 16.07 3.92 20.08
CA LYS A 25 16.91 5.12 20.29
C LYS A 25 18.33 4.95 19.72
N GLN A 26 18.83 3.71 19.70
CA GLN A 26 20.13 3.35 19.15
C GLN A 26 20.08 2.97 17.66
N GLY A 27 18.89 3.03 17.04
CA GLY A 27 18.75 2.90 15.60
C GLY A 27 19.71 3.86 14.89
N PRO A 28 20.26 3.48 13.74
CA PRO A 28 21.37 4.19 13.12
C PRO A 28 21.00 5.67 13.00
N ARG A 29 21.83 6.55 13.57
CA ARG A 29 21.86 7.95 13.15
C ARG A 29 22.21 7.88 11.66
N ARG A 30 21.21 8.10 10.80
CA ARG A 30 21.49 8.46 9.42
C ARG A 30 22.18 9.81 9.50
N ASP A 31 23.47 9.83 9.25
CA ASP A 31 24.17 11.09 9.09
C ASP A 31 23.51 11.80 7.92
N SER A 32 23.00 12.99 8.21
CA SER A 32 22.17 13.83 7.33
C SER A 32 22.90 14.32 6.07
N SER A 33 24.09 13.82 5.78
CA SER A 33 24.95 14.21 4.67
C SER A 33 24.87 13.28 3.45
N GLU A 34 24.30 12.07 3.58
CA GLU A 34 24.19 11.12 2.46
C GLU A 34 22.84 11.18 1.73
N ASP A 35 21.81 11.78 2.34
CA ASP A 35 20.46 11.87 1.77
C ASP A 35 20.33 12.97 0.67
N GLU A 36 21.29 13.88 0.52
CA GLU A 36 21.21 14.96 -0.49
C GLU A 36 21.55 14.53 -1.92
N LEU A 37 22.25 13.39 -2.15
CA LEU A 37 22.84 13.09 -3.46
C LEU A 37 22.13 12.05 -4.33
N VAL A 38 20.99 11.48 -3.92
CA VAL A 38 20.17 10.64 -4.82
C VAL A 38 18.67 10.89 -4.64
N MET A 39 18.27 12.16 -4.51
CA MET A 39 16.98 12.56 -5.07
C MET A 39 17.18 12.89 -6.54
N SER A 40 17.41 11.85 -7.34
CA SER A 40 17.20 11.96 -8.78
C SER A 40 15.77 12.48 -8.96
N LYS A 41 15.64 13.69 -9.51
CA LYS A 41 14.37 14.26 -9.96
C LYS A 41 13.58 13.12 -10.58
N VAL A 42 12.52 12.67 -9.92
CA VAL A 42 11.61 11.69 -10.50
C VAL A 42 11.09 12.34 -11.76
N ILE A 43 11.51 11.83 -12.92
CA ILE A 43 11.07 12.34 -14.21
C ILE A 43 9.62 11.88 -14.32
N LEU A 44 8.69 12.80 -14.07
CA LEU A 44 7.30 12.56 -14.36
C LEU A 44 7.14 12.46 -15.89
N PRO A 45 6.24 11.60 -16.39
CA PRO A 45 5.93 11.51 -17.80
C PRO A 45 5.46 12.86 -18.35
N GLU A 46 5.59 13.06 -19.67
CA GLU A 46 5.30 14.36 -20.31
C GLU A 46 3.84 14.82 -20.11
N HIS A 47 2.92 13.88 -19.86
CA HIS A 47 1.48 14.11 -19.63
C HIS A 47 0.94 13.31 -18.44
N PRO A 48 1.22 13.71 -17.18
CA PRO A 48 0.70 13.01 -16.01
C PRO A 48 -0.82 13.10 -15.87
N GLU A 49 -1.45 14.12 -16.45
CA GLU A 49 -2.91 14.29 -16.50
C GLU A 49 -3.63 13.27 -17.38
N GLU A 50 -2.92 12.57 -18.27
CA GLU A 50 -3.48 11.52 -19.12
C GLU A 50 -3.44 10.15 -18.45
N ILE A 51 -2.54 9.96 -17.48
CA ILE A 51 -2.45 8.72 -16.72
C ILE A 51 -3.75 8.49 -15.95
N ARG A 52 -4.26 7.26 -15.97
CA ARG A 52 -5.44 6.82 -15.22
C ARG A 52 -5.09 5.65 -14.33
N ILE A 53 -5.03 5.91 -13.02
CA ILE A 53 -4.78 4.89 -12.01
C ILE A 53 -6.11 4.57 -11.32
N GLY A 54 -6.51 3.31 -11.38
CA GLY A 54 -7.69 2.78 -10.68
C GLY A 54 -7.32 2.12 -9.35
N GLY A 55 -8.06 2.42 -8.30
CA GLY A 55 -7.97 1.76 -7.00
C GLY A 55 -9.35 1.29 -6.54
N ILE A 56 -9.50 -0.01 -6.27
CA ILE A 56 -10.73 -0.58 -5.74
C ILE A 56 -10.50 -0.93 -4.29
N GLU A 57 -11.19 -0.26 -3.37
CA GLU A 57 -11.31 -0.70 -1.98
C GLU A 57 -12.50 -1.65 -1.89
N GLY A 58 -12.28 -2.88 -1.46
CA GLY A 58 -13.32 -3.90 -1.45
C GLY A 58 -13.17 -4.91 -0.33
N GLY A 59 -14.20 -5.75 -0.18
CA GLY A 59 -14.25 -6.74 0.90
C GLY A 59 -15.67 -7.18 1.20
N ALA A 60 -16.07 -7.02 2.46
CA ALA A 60 -17.27 -7.66 3.02
C ALA A 60 -18.58 -7.20 2.37
N THR A 61 -19.00 -5.96 2.58
CA THR A 61 -20.40 -5.54 2.27
C THR A 61 -20.49 -4.69 1.00
N CYS A 62 -19.59 -3.74 0.85
CA CYS A 62 -19.53 -2.83 -0.29
C CYS A 62 -18.11 -2.78 -0.86
N SER A 63 -17.99 -2.19 -2.03
CA SER A 63 -16.70 -1.86 -2.63
C SER A 63 -16.80 -0.49 -3.29
N THR A 64 -15.68 0.21 -3.38
CA THR A 64 -15.59 1.55 -3.95
C THR A 64 -14.40 1.59 -4.89
N LEU A 65 -14.65 1.99 -6.13
CA LEU A 65 -13.62 2.29 -7.12
C LEU A 65 -13.33 3.78 -7.09
N PHE A 66 -12.05 4.12 -7.07
CA PHE A 66 -11.52 5.45 -7.32
C PHE A 66 -10.70 5.42 -8.61
N ILE A 67 -10.83 6.46 -9.42
CA ILE A 67 -9.90 6.70 -10.54
C ILE A 67 -9.25 8.05 -10.29
N ILE A 68 -7.92 8.06 -10.33
CA ILE A 68 -7.10 9.26 -10.15
C ILE A 68 -6.21 9.48 -11.37
N ASP A 69 -5.78 10.72 -11.56
CA ASP A 69 -4.74 11.04 -12.54
C ASP A 69 -3.31 10.80 -11.98
N GLY A 70 -2.29 10.98 -12.81
CA GLY A 70 -0.88 10.88 -12.39
C GLY A 70 -0.41 12.02 -11.47
N GLN A 71 -1.23 13.05 -11.24
CA GLN A 71 -0.99 14.11 -10.25
C GLN A 71 -1.65 13.80 -8.90
N GLY A 72 -2.45 12.73 -8.83
CA GLY A 72 -3.21 12.35 -7.63
C GLY A 72 -4.58 13.04 -7.50
N THR A 73 -5.05 13.71 -8.55
CA THR A 73 -6.39 14.32 -8.57
C THR A 73 -7.45 13.23 -8.70
N PRO A 74 -8.47 13.17 -7.82
CA PRO A 74 -9.58 12.25 -7.97
C PRO A 74 -10.50 12.68 -9.12
N LEU A 75 -10.72 11.79 -10.07
CA LEU A 75 -11.57 12.03 -11.24
C LEU A 75 -12.99 11.47 -11.04
N THR A 76 -13.10 10.30 -10.41
CA THR A 76 -14.39 9.67 -10.13
C THR A 76 -14.33 8.73 -8.92
N GLU A 77 -15.49 8.54 -8.31
CA GLU A 77 -15.77 7.56 -7.25
C GLU A 77 -17.02 6.77 -7.63
N ILE A 78 -16.91 5.44 -7.67
CA ILE A 78 -18.01 4.54 -8.01
C ILE A 78 -18.21 3.52 -6.91
N LYS A 79 -19.42 3.49 -6.34
CA LYS A 79 -19.84 2.46 -5.38
C LYS A 79 -20.28 1.19 -6.10
N GLY A 80 -19.94 0.06 -5.51
CA GLY A 80 -20.27 -1.25 -6.01
C GLY A 80 -20.56 -2.29 -4.92
N PRO A 81 -20.99 -3.48 -5.36
CA PRO A 81 -21.34 -4.59 -4.47
C PRO A 81 -20.10 -5.19 -3.79
N SER A 82 -20.33 -6.07 -2.83
CA SER A 82 -19.28 -6.89 -2.21
C SER A 82 -18.40 -7.58 -3.26
N THR A 83 -17.09 -7.56 -3.01
CA THR A 83 -16.05 -8.22 -3.84
C THR A 83 -15.35 -9.34 -3.09
N ASN A 84 -15.91 -9.82 -1.97
CA ASN A 84 -15.31 -10.90 -1.21
C ASN A 84 -15.36 -12.25 -1.95
N HIS A 85 -14.29 -12.55 -2.69
CA HIS A 85 -14.16 -13.80 -3.47
C HIS A 85 -14.34 -15.09 -2.66
N TRP A 86 -14.11 -15.08 -1.34
CA TRP A 86 -14.36 -16.25 -0.50
C TRP A 86 -15.85 -16.60 -0.41
N TYR A 87 -16.73 -15.61 -0.55
CA TYR A 87 -18.18 -15.78 -0.46
C TYR A 87 -18.83 -15.94 -1.84
N ILE A 88 -18.39 -15.17 -2.83
CA ILE A 88 -19.02 -15.12 -4.16
C ILE A 88 -18.25 -15.86 -5.26
N GLY A 89 -17.02 -16.31 -4.99
CA GLY A 89 -16.14 -16.93 -6.00
C GLY A 89 -15.37 -15.92 -6.84
N MET A 90 -14.30 -16.40 -7.50
CA MET A 90 -13.40 -15.55 -8.29
C MET A 90 -14.05 -14.99 -9.55
N GLU A 91 -14.86 -15.78 -10.26
CA GLU A 91 -15.51 -15.35 -11.50
C GLU A 91 -16.45 -14.16 -11.28
N GLU A 92 -17.32 -14.27 -10.28
CA GLU A 92 -18.27 -13.22 -9.90
C GLU A 92 -17.53 -11.98 -9.34
N THR A 93 -16.48 -12.16 -8.54
CA THR A 93 -15.63 -11.04 -8.10
C THR A 93 -15.04 -10.28 -9.29
N THR A 94 -14.49 -11.00 -10.27
CA THR A 94 -13.93 -10.41 -11.49
C THR A 94 -14.99 -9.67 -12.30
N ALA A 95 -16.18 -10.25 -12.48
CA ALA A 95 -17.28 -9.62 -13.19
C ALA A 95 -17.72 -8.30 -12.52
N ARG A 96 -17.82 -8.29 -11.19
CA ARG A 96 -18.16 -7.08 -10.41
C ARG A 96 -17.11 -6.00 -10.51
N ILE A 97 -15.84 -6.38 -10.44
CA ILE A 97 -14.71 -5.46 -10.62
C ILE A 97 -14.77 -4.85 -12.02
N ASN A 98 -14.95 -5.66 -13.06
CA ASN A 98 -15.03 -5.17 -14.44
C ASN A 98 -16.20 -4.19 -14.61
N ALA A 99 -17.38 -4.53 -14.11
CA ALA A 99 -18.56 -3.66 -14.16
C ALA A 99 -18.39 -2.34 -13.38
N MET A 100 -17.57 -2.31 -12.32
CA MET A 100 -17.22 -1.04 -11.66
C MET A 100 -16.26 -0.22 -12.52
N VAL A 101 -15.26 -0.86 -13.12
CA VAL A 101 -14.27 -0.19 -13.97
C VAL A 101 -14.92 0.41 -15.21
N GLU A 102 -15.81 -0.32 -15.89
CA GLU A 102 -16.57 0.19 -17.04
C GLU A 102 -17.40 1.42 -16.66
N ARG A 103 -18.15 1.36 -15.54
CA ARG A 103 -18.90 2.52 -15.03
C ARG A 103 -17.99 3.70 -14.67
N GLY A 104 -16.81 3.41 -14.10
CA GLY A 104 -15.78 4.42 -13.82
C GLY A 104 -15.29 5.10 -15.09
N LYS A 105 -14.94 4.34 -16.12
CA LYS A 105 -14.54 4.87 -17.44
C LYS A 105 -15.64 5.72 -18.08
N GLN A 106 -16.89 5.24 -18.06
CA GLN A 106 -18.04 6.00 -18.56
C GLN A 106 -18.19 7.34 -17.83
N SER A 107 -18.01 7.37 -16.51
CA SER A 107 -18.17 8.59 -15.71
C SER A 107 -17.13 9.68 -16.03
N ILE A 108 -15.96 9.29 -16.53
CA ILE A 108 -14.90 10.22 -16.98
C ILE A 108 -14.90 10.43 -18.50
N GLY A 109 -15.90 9.92 -19.22
CA GLY A 109 -16.01 10.04 -20.68
C GLY A 109 -14.97 9.23 -21.47
N MET A 110 -14.37 8.20 -20.86
CA MET A 110 -13.36 7.35 -21.48
C MET A 110 -14.01 6.14 -22.15
N SER A 111 -13.50 5.75 -23.33
CA SER A 111 -13.94 4.53 -24.01
C SER A 111 -13.60 3.29 -23.17
N GLU A 112 -14.53 2.34 -23.10
CA GLU A 112 -14.34 1.05 -22.41
C GLU A 112 -13.17 0.23 -22.98
N SER A 113 -12.90 0.40 -24.28
CA SER A 113 -11.82 -0.27 -25.01
C SER A 113 -10.42 0.18 -24.58
N ILE A 114 -10.30 1.34 -23.95
CA ILE A 114 -9.02 1.89 -23.50
C ILE A 114 -8.73 1.33 -22.10
N PRO A 115 -7.63 0.59 -21.90
CA PRO A 115 -7.26 0.10 -20.57
C PRO A 115 -6.85 1.27 -19.66
N LEU A 116 -7.01 1.09 -18.35
CA LEU A 116 -6.38 1.96 -17.36
C LEU A 116 -4.88 1.63 -17.32
N ASP A 117 -4.04 2.61 -17.01
CA ASP A 117 -2.58 2.39 -16.89
C ASP A 117 -2.22 1.47 -15.73
N SER A 118 -3.03 1.51 -14.67
CA SER A 118 -2.89 0.63 -13.51
C SER A 118 -4.23 0.42 -12.83
N LEU A 119 -4.45 -0.78 -12.28
CA LEU A 119 -5.61 -1.12 -11.47
C LEU A 119 -5.16 -1.95 -10.28
N VAL A 120 -5.46 -1.48 -9.07
CA VAL A 120 -5.14 -2.18 -7.82
C VAL A 120 -6.42 -2.47 -7.04
N VAL A 121 -6.51 -3.66 -6.45
CA VAL A 121 -7.59 -4.04 -5.54
C VAL A 121 -7.02 -4.14 -4.13
N ILE A 122 -7.54 -3.31 -3.23
CA ILE A 122 -7.22 -3.25 -1.81
C ILE A 122 -8.29 -4.05 -1.07
N LYS A 123 -7.85 -5.05 -0.28
CA LYS A 123 -8.70 -5.96 0.49
C LYS A 123 -8.28 -5.97 1.95
#